data_AF-J7SJH2-F1
#
_entry.id   AF-J7SJH2-F1
#
_cell.length_a   1.000
_cell.length_b   1.000
_cell.length_c   1.000
_cell.angle_alpha   90.00
_cell.angle_beta   90.00
_cell.angle_gamma   90.00
#
_symmetry.space_group_name_H-M   'P 1'
#
loop_
_entity.id
_entity.type
_entity.pdbx_description
1 polymer ?
#
loop_
_entity_poly.entity_id
_entity_poly.type
_entity_poly.pdbx_seq_one_letter_code
_entity_poly.pdbx_strand_id
1 'polypeptide(L)'
;MNYSAITDYLAKRGYKISAYPAETDQIEFFRIELEIGDFPVTLVHYPVKEITGLPIFLLVNPSALPRLAHTTVYEEIGFATICVNVPDAVSVNYECPELAFEESLKRHITLLTRALTDRDWNTQELLREFEAGWGSIIEPETTPFLCLSDEGEAESLSVFKPRKNAKAGLNTYFLGYREGWNPDALFSPLSQILKEREETKGNGFVIPLKATMPAPWQKEELAQWYLELLQNLPQDLFTMLTKRFGQQRAREFWLIFNAQTPSGKTWFGIHFALKNAVQGKKHLPFKASHIEEWVLKALPVLTFNKERLMPRSGANQSLLCKKVMLVGCGSVGGEVADKLAASGVGHIHLCDPDSLSLNNLYRHILPPAFVSCPKTVALWLNLNSKYPWLEITGDMTKLLALRKVRFNQS
;
A
#
# COMPACT_ATOMS: atom_id res chain seq x y z
N MET A 1 4.72 -36.47 -15.30
CA MET A 1 3.80 -36.28 -16.45
C MET A 1 4.48 -36.64 -17.76
N ASN A 2 3.72 -37.04 -18.79
CA ASN A 2 4.26 -37.36 -20.12
C ASN A 2 4.31 -36.10 -21.00
N TYR A 3 5.44 -35.39 -20.98
CA TYR A 3 5.61 -34.15 -21.74
C TYR A 3 5.64 -34.33 -23.25
N SER A 4 6.13 -35.47 -23.74
CA SER A 4 6.10 -35.79 -25.18
C SER A 4 4.66 -35.89 -25.69
N ALA A 5 3.77 -36.55 -24.93
CA ALA A 5 2.35 -36.59 -25.26
C ALA A 5 1.69 -35.20 -25.25
N ILE A 6 2.07 -34.34 -24.31
CA ILE A 6 1.57 -32.96 -24.22
C ILE A 6 2.03 -32.13 -25.42
N THR A 7 3.31 -32.17 -25.78
CA THR A 7 3.84 -31.42 -26.94
C THR A 7 3.25 -31.93 -28.25
N ASP A 8 3.09 -33.24 -28.41
CA ASP A 8 2.44 -33.84 -29.59
C ASP A 8 0.97 -33.43 -29.70
N TYR A 9 0.25 -33.39 -28.57
CA TYR A 9 -1.14 -32.94 -28.53
C TYR A 9 -1.27 -31.48 -28.97
N LEU A 10 -0.43 -30.59 -28.42
CA LEU A 10 -0.46 -29.16 -28.78
C LEU A 10 -0.02 -28.95 -30.25
N ALA A 11 0.97 -29.69 -30.75
CA ALA A 11 1.39 -29.61 -32.16
C ALA A 11 0.25 -30.02 -33.10
N LYS A 12 -0.52 -31.07 -32.76
CA LYS A 12 -1.73 -31.49 -33.50
C LYS A 12 -2.84 -30.42 -33.49
N ARG A 13 -2.85 -29.53 -32.49
CA ARG A 13 -3.76 -28.37 -32.41
C ARG A 13 -3.27 -27.15 -33.20
N GLY A 14 -2.10 -27.23 -33.85
CA GLY A 14 -1.56 -26.19 -34.73
C GLY A 14 -0.57 -25.24 -34.06
N TYR A 15 -0.17 -25.49 -32.81
CA TYR A 15 0.88 -24.68 -32.16
C TYR A 15 2.26 -25.04 -32.72
N LYS A 16 3.07 -24.02 -33.05
CA LYS A 16 4.46 -24.20 -33.49
C LYS A 16 5.35 -24.43 -32.28
N ILE A 17 5.78 -25.68 -32.08
CA ILE A 17 6.48 -26.12 -30.87
C ILE A 17 7.89 -26.59 -31.20
N SER A 18 8.84 -26.17 -30.38
CA SER A 18 10.23 -26.65 -30.38
C SER A 18 10.55 -27.23 -29.01
N ALA A 19 10.62 -28.56 -28.90
CA ALA A 19 10.97 -29.26 -27.66
C ALA A 19 12.47 -29.52 -27.59
N TYR A 20 13.08 -29.28 -26.42
CA TYR A 20 14.51 -29.43 -26.20
C TYR A 20 14.74 -30.59 -25.21
N PRO A 21 15.44 -31.66 -25.63
CA PRO A 21 15.68 -32.83 -24.78
C PRO A 21 16.76 -32.55 -23.73
N ALA A 22 16.63 -33.18 -22.56
CA ALA A 22 17.70 -33.31 -21.56
C ALA A 22 18.66 -34.45 -21.95
N GLU A 23 19.72 -34.68 -21.16
CA GLU A 23 20.66 -35.82 -21.34
C GLU A 23 19.99 -37.21 -21.16
N THR A 24 18.76 -37.23 -20.62
CA THR A 24 17.87 -38.38 -20.58
C THR A 24 16.70 -38.07 -21.52
N ASP A 25 16.00 -39.06 -22.11
CA ASP A 25 14.88 -38.90 -23.08
C ASP A 25 13.66 -38.06 -22.57
N GLN A 26 13.83 -37.30 -21.50
CA GLN A 26 12.93 -36.29 -20.96
C GLN A 26 13.13 -34.95 -21.67
N ILE A 27 12.04 -34.21 -21.84
CA ILE A 27 12.10 -32.81 -22.30
C ILE A 27 12.62 -31.95 -21.15
N GLU A 28 13.60 -31.08 -21.41
CA GLU A 28 14.14 -30.10 -20.44
C GLU A 28 13.27 -28.84 -20.40
N PHE A 29 12.84 -28.38 -21.57
CA PHE A 29 11.83 -27.33 -21.76
C PHE A 29 11.28 -27.39 -23.19
N PHE A 30 10.16 -26.74 -23.43
CA PHE A 30 9.67 -26.55 -24.78
C PHE A 30 9.25 -25.10 -25.02
N ARG A 31 9.42 -24.66 -26.26
CA ARG A 31 9.08 -23.32 -26.74
C ARG A 31 7.86 -23.38 -27.63
N ILE A 32 7.07 -22.31 -27.59
CA ILE A 32 5.95 -22.06 -28.47
C ILE A 32 6.21 -20.74 -29.17
N GLU A 33 6.29 -20.78 -30.49
CA GLU A 33 6.51 -19.61 -31.34
C GLU A 33 5.17 -19.13 -31.90
N LEU A 34 4.92 -17.84 -31.77
CA LEU A 34 3.67 -17.19 -32.10
C LEU A 34 3.95 -15.90 -32.88
N GLU A 35 3.04 -15.55 -33.77
CA GLU A 35 3.00 -14.22 -34.39
C GLU A 35 1.73 -13.52 -33.90
N ILE A 36 1.89 -12.40 -33.19
CA ILE A 36 0.79 -11.62 -32.64
C ILE A 36 0.87 -10.21 -33.21
N GLY A 37 0.00 -9.89 -34.16
CA GLY A 37 0.14 -8.66 -34.95
C GLY A 37 1.48 -8.65 -35.68
N ASP A 38 2.25 -7.57 -35.53
CA ASP A 38 3.59 -7.42 -36.09
C ASP A 38 4.71 -7.93 -35.16
N PHE A 39 4.34 -8.55 -34.03
CA PHE A 39 5.30 -8.94 -32.99
C PHE A 39 5.55 -10.46 -32.98
N PRO A 40 6.80 -10.91 -33.18
CA PRO A 40 7.18 -12.29 -32.91
C PRO A 40 7.20 -12.52 -31.40
N VAL A 41 6.45 -13.50 -30.92
CA VAL A 41 6.33 -13.84 -29.50
C VAL A 41 6.78 -15.28 -29.28
N THR A 42 7.64 -15.49 -28.29
CA THR A 42 8.05 -16.84 -27.88
C THR A 42 7.68 -17.07 -26.43
N LEU A 43 6.97 -18.16 -26.17
CA LEU A 43 6.66 -18.64 -24.83
C LEU A 43 7.50 -19.88 -24.51
N VAL A 44 7.93 -20.03 -23.27
CA VAL A 44 8.65 -21.22 -22.80
C VAL A 44 7.95 -21.83 -21.59
N HIS A 45 7.90 -23.16 -21.54
CA HIS A 45 7.46 -23.90 -20.37
C HIS A 45 8.57 -24.84 -19.87
N TYR A 46 8.81 -24.78 -18.56
CA TYR A 46 9.71 -25.69 -17.86
C TYR A 46 8.91 -26.82 -17.21
N PRO A 47 9.24 -28.08 -17.48
CA PRO A 47 8.56 -29.25 -16.94
C PRO A 47 8.51 -29.26 -15.41
N VAL A 48 7.33 -29.59 -14.90
CA VAL A 48 7.05 -29.80 -13.49
C VAL A 48 6.66 -31.26 -13.26
N LYS A 49 6.86 -31.76 -12.03
CA LYS A 49 6.55 -33.16 -11.71
C LYS A 49 5.05 -33.43 -11.74
N GLU A 50 4.28 -32.47 -11.25
CA GLU A 50 2.83 -32.51 -11.08
C GLU A 50 2.24 -31.12 -11.30
N ILE A 51 1.06 -31.05 -11.90
CA ILE A 51 0.31 -29.80 -12.08
C ILE A 51 -0.40 -29.51 -10.76
N THR A 52 -0.18 -28.34 -10.17
CA THR A 52 -0.90 -27.87 -8.97
C THR A 52 -1.84 -26.70 -9.25
N GLY A 53 -1.83 -26.20 -10.50
CA GLY A 53 -2.65 -25.09 -11.01
C GLY A 53 -2.48 -25.02 -12.53
N LEU A 54 -3.00 -24.00 -13.22
CA LEU A 54 -2.79 -23.92 -14.67
C LEU A 54 -1.28 -23.84 -15.02
N PRO A 55 -0.82 -24.58 -16.05
CA PRO A 55 0.59 -24.55 -16.47
C PRO A 55 1.08 -23.14 -16.78
N ILE A 56 2.24 -22.76 -16.28
CA ILE A 56 2.82 -21.42 -16.46
C ILE A 56 3.65 -21.40 -17.75
N PHE A 57 3.48 -20.35 -18.55
CA PHE A 57 4.34 -20.06 -19.69
C PHE A 57 5.05 -18.73 -19.46
N LEU A 58 6.38 -18.73 -19.62
CA LEU A 58 7.18 -17.52 -19.51
C LEU A 58 7.36 -16.89 -20.89
N LEU A 59 7.28 -15.57 -20.96
CA LEU A 59 7.60 -14.79 -22.15
C LEU A 59 9.11 -14.68 -22.29
N VAL A 60 9.64 -15.03 -23.46
CA VAL A 60 11.06 -14.92 -23.78
C VAL A 60 11.36 -13.54 -24.37
N ASN A 61 12.46 -12.93 -23.94
CA ASN A 61 12.97 -11.65 -24.41
C ASN A 61 11.91 -10.52 -24.40
N PRO A 62 11.29 -10.23 -23.23
CA PRO A 62 10.23 -9.23 -23.12
C PRO A 62 10.68 -7.81 -23.51
N SER A 63 11.98 -7.51 -23.51
CA SER A 63 12.52 -6.21 -23.93
C SER A 63 12.41 -5.93 -25.43
N ALA A 64 12.16 -6.96 -26.25
CA ALA A 64 11.86 -6.79 -27.68
C ALA A 64 10.40 -6.36 -27.95
N LEU A 65 9.57 -6.32 -26.92
CA LEU A 65 8.15 -5.98 -26.99
C LEU A 65 7.88 -4.65 -26.28
N PRO A 66 6.79 -3.94 -26.62
CA PRO A 66 6.33 -2.83 -25.79
C PRO A 66 5.97 -3.33 -24.38
N ARG A 67 5.94 -2.44 -23.40
CA ARG A 67 5.54 -2.80 -22.03
C ARG A 67 4.15 -3.39 -21.99
N LEU A 68 4.01 -4.57 -21.41
CA LEU A 68 2.75 -5.30 -21.31
C LEU A 68 2.24 -5.32 -19.86
N ALA A 69 0.95 -5.05 -19.66
CA ALA A 69 0.27 -5.33 -18.40
C ALA A 69 0.29 -6.84 -18.10
N HIS A 70 0.05 -7.21 -16.84
CA HIS A 70 0.05 -8.61 -16.37
C HIS A 70 1.38 -9.32 -16.56
N THR A 71 2.49 -8.59 -16.70
CA THR A 71 3.83 -9.18 -16.82
C THR A 71 4.75 -8.75 -15.69
N THR A 72 5.57 -9.66 -15.19
CA THR A 72 6.70 -9.35 -14.31
C THR A 72 7.99 -9.74 -15.00
N VAL A 73 8.81 -8.74 -15.32
CA VAL A 73 10.03 -8.91 -16.13
C VAL A 73 11.23 -9.22 -15.23
N TYR A 74 11.99 -10.24 -15.60
CA TYR A 74 13.26 -10.63 -15.00
C TYR A 74 14.38 -10.39 -16.01
N GLU A 75 14.88 -9.16 -16.06
CA GLU A 75 15.85 -8.71 -17.09
C GLU A 75 17.12 -9.55 -17.11
N GLU A 76 17.64 -9.97 -15.95
CA GLU A 76 18.88 -10.74 -15.81
C GLU A 76 18.87 -12.08 -16.57
N ILE A 77 17.69 -12.69 -16.67
CA ILE A 77 17.49 -13.99 -17.32
C ILE A 77 16.73 -13.86 -18.64
N GLY A 78 16.29 -12.65 -19.02
CA GLY A 78 15.59 -12.39 -20.28
C GLY A 78 14.20 -13.04 -20.38
N PHE A 79 13.50 -13.20 -19.25
CA PHE A 79 12.15 -13.77 -19.22
C PHE A 79 11.15 -12.84 -18.51
N ALA A 80 9.87 -13.01 -18.79
CA ALA A 80 8.79 -12.44 -17.99
C ALA A 80 7.76 -13.51 -17.61
N THR A 81 7.27 -13.48 -16.37
CA THR A 81 6.06 -14.23 -16.00
C THR A 81 4.84 -13.48 -16.51
N ILE A 82 3.78 -14.22 -16.83
CA ILE A 82 2.51 -13.67 -17.28
C ILE A 82 1.40 -14.12 -16.32
N CYS A 83 0.67 -13.16 -15.77
CA CYS A 83 -0.46 -13.41 -14.89
C CYS A 83 -1.74 -13.59 -15.72
N VAL A 84 -2.11 -14.83 -16.01
CA VAL A 84 -3.34 -15.14 -16.77
C VAL A 84 -4.54 -15.51 -15.89
N ASN A 85 -4.36 -15.56 -14.56
CA ASN A 85 -5.36 -16.07 -13.63
C ASN A 85 -5.47 -15.23 -12.36
N VAL A 86 -6.67 -15.26 -11.77
CA VAL A 86 -6.87 -14.97 -10.36
C VAL A 86 -6.75 -16.29 -9.59
N PRO A 87 -5.95 -16.38 -8.51
CA PRO A 87 -5.62 -17.64 -7.82
C PRO A 87 -6.81 -18.52 -7.39
N ASP A 88 -8.00 -17.93 -7.19
CA ASP A 88 -9.13 -18.60 -6.53
C ASP A 88 -10.12 -19.32 -7.47
N ALA A 89 -9.83 -19.47 -8.77
CA ALA A 89 -10.88 -19.75 -9.77
C ALA A 89 -10.70 -20.99 -10.67
N VAL A 90 -9.78 -21.92 -10.42
CA VAL A 90 -9.57 -23.05 -11.36
C VAL A 90 -9.48 -24.40 -10.66
N SER A 91 -10.45 -25.27 -10.96
CA SER A 91 -10.34 -26.73 -10.75
C SER A 91 -9.69 -27.34 -11.98
N VAL A 92 -8.53 -27.98 -11.79
CA VAL A 92 -7.78 -28.61 -12.88
C VAL A 92 -8.02 -30.12 -12.84
N ASN A 93 -8.46 -30.71 -13.95
CA ASN A 93 -8.52 -32.15 -14.07
C ASN A 93 -7.11 -32.70 -14.36
N TYR A 94 -6.49 -33.32 -13.35
CA TYR A 94 -5.14 -33.87 -13.42
C TYR A 94 -5.03 -35.15 -14.27
N GLU A 95 -6.15 -35.77 -14.65
CA GLU A 95 -6.17 -36.96 -15.51
C GLU A 95 -5.92 -36.65 -16.99
N CYS A 96 -6.12 -35.39 -17.41
CA CYS A 96 -5.94 -34.95 -18.80
C CYS A 96 -5.05 -33.69 -18.85
N PRO A 97 -3.75 -33.80 -18.50
CA PRO A 97 -2.86 -32.64 -18.37
C PRO A 97 -2.78 -31.82 -19.66
N GLU A 98 -2.82 -32.44 -20.83
CA GLU A 98 -2.77 -31.79 -22.14
C GLU A 98 -3.87 -30.73 -22.34
N LEU A 99 -5.06 -30.94 -21.78
CA LEU A 99 -6.15 -29.96 -21.82
C LEU A 99 -5.86 -28.74 -20.94
N ALA A 100 -5.23 -28.94 -19.78
CA ALA A 100 -4.82 -27.85 -18.90
C ALA A 100 -3.74 -26.98 -19.55
N PHE A 101 -2.79 -27.60 -20.28
CA PHE A 101 -1.78 -26.89 -21.07
C PHE A 101 -2.40 -26.09 -22.21
N GLU A 102 -3.32 -26.68 -22.98
CA GLU A 102 -4.02 -25.98 -24.06
C GLU A 102 -4.83 -24.80 -23.52
N GLU A 103 -5.58 -24.99 -22.44
CA GLU A 103 -6.39 -23.92 -21.83
C GLU A 103 -5.51 -22.80 -21.29
N SER A 104 -4.43 -23.13 -20.58
CA SER A 104 -3.50 -22.10 -20.09
C SER A 104 -2.88 -21.33 -21.26
N LEU A 105 -2.44 -22.03 -22.30
CA LEU A 105 -1.85 -21.41 -23.48
C LEU A 105 -2.85 -20.48 -24.19
N LYS A 106 -4.12 -20.88 -24.33
CA LYS A 106 -5.19 -20.02 -24.87
C LYS A 106 -5.33 -18.72 -24.07
N ARG A 107 -5.27 -18.79 -22.73
CA ARG A 107 -5.33 -17.60 -21.88
C ARG A 107 -4.11 -16.69 -22.06
N HIS A 108 -2.91 -17.26 -22.11
CA HIS A 108 -1.67 -16.51 -22.37
C HIS A 108 -1.73 -15.81 -23.73
N ILE A 109 -2.10 -16.53 -24.78
CA ILE A 109 -2.21 -15.98 -26.13
C ILE A 109 -3.28 -14.88 -26.19
N THR A 110 -4.46 -15.11 -25.59
CA THR A 110 -5.55 -14.14 -25.59
C THR A 110 -5.14 -12.85 -24.89
N LEU A 111 -4.51 -12.96 -23.72
CA LEU A 111 -4.01 -11.83 -22.94
C LEU A 111 -2.95 -11.05 -23.72
N LEU A 112 -1.92 -11.74 -24.24
CA LEU A 112 -0.83 -11.13 -25.00
C LEU A 112 -1.34 -10.49 -26.29
N THR A 113 -2.26 -11.14 -27.00
CA THR A 113 -2.91 -10.60 -28.20
C THR A 113 -3.54 -9.26 -27.85
N ARG A 114 -4.37 -9.22 -26.82
CA ARG A 114 -5.02 -7.99 -26.41
C ARG A 114 -4.03 -6.92 -25.97
N ALA A 115 -3.00 -7.28 -25.19
CA ALA A 115 -1.98 -6.34 -24.71
C ALA A 115 -1.15 -5.73 -25.85
N LEU A 116 -0.86 -6.50 -26.90
CA LEU A 116 -0.03 -6.08 -28.04
C LEU A 116 -0.83 -5.34 -29.11
N THR A 117 -2.10 -5.69 -29.34
CA THR A 117 -2.91 -5.10 -30.43
C THR A 117 -3.81 -3.95 -29.97
N ASP A 118 -4.15 -3.88 -28.67
CA ASP A 118 -5.02 -2.83 -28.10
C ASP A 118 -4.24 -2.01 -27.06
N ARG A 119 -3.64 -0.92 -27.53
CA ARG A 119 -2.80 -0.03 -26.71
C ARG A 119 -3.57 0.64 -25.58
N ASP A 120 -4.82 1.00 -25.82
CA ASP A 120 -5.66 1.68 -24.83
C ASP A 120 -6.02 0.70 -23.71
N TRP A 121 -6.41 -0.52 -24.07
CA TRP A 121 -6.67 -1.58 -23.09
C TRP A 121 -5.42 -1.90 -22.26
N ASN A 122 -4.27 -2.08 -22.91
CA ASN A 122 -3.01 -2.34 -22.20
C ASN A 122 -2.66 -1.20 -21.22
N THR A 123 -2.86 0.05 -21.64
CA THR A 123 -2.65 1.22 -20.79
C THR A 123 -3.58 1.23 -19.58
N GLN A 124 -4.86 0.87 -19.76
CA GLN A 124 -5.82 0.78 -18.66
C GLN A 124 -5.47 -0.34 -17.67
N GLU A 125 -4.97 -1.48 -18.16
CA GLU A 125 -4.51 -2.56 -17.28
C GLU A 125 -3.21 -2.20 -16.54
N LEU A 126 -2.26 -1.53 -17.20
CA LEU A 126 -1.08 -0.98 -16.50
C LEU A 126 -1.47 0.03 -15.41
N LEU A 127 -2.55 0.81 -15.60
CA LEU A 127 -3.11 1.69 -14.58
C LEU A 127 -3.81 0.90 -13.45
N ARG A 128 -4.52 -0.18 -13.80
CA ARG A 128 -5.10 -1.11 -12.81
C ARG A 128 -4.00 -1.69 -11.90
N GLU A 129 -2.84 -1.98 -12.49
CA GLU A 129 -1.65 -2.53 -11.83
C GLU A 129 -0.67 -1.46 -11.31
N PHE A 130 -1.11 -0.19 -11.22
CA PHE A 130 -0.22 0.92 -10.87
C PHE A 130 0.57 0.67 -9.58
N GLU A 131 -0.06 0.15 -8.51
CA GLU A 131 0.64 -0.14 -7.25
C GLU A 131 1.75 -1.17 -7.41
N ALA A 132 1.53 -2.22 -8.23
CA ALA A 132 2.52 -3.24 -8.50
C ALA A 132 3.67 -2.68 -9.35
N GLY A 133 3.36 -1.92 -10.41
CA GLY A 133 4.36 -1.25 -11.24
C GLY A 133 5.14 -0.17 -10.50
N TRP A 134 4.51 0.55 -9.57
CA TRP A 134 5.21 1.48 -8.69
C TRP A 134 6.11 0.73 -7.72
N GLY A 135 5.65 -0.41 -7.20
CA GLY A 135 6.43 -1.32 -6.36
C GLY A 135 7.72 -1.80 -7.01
N SER A 136 7.72 -2.10 -8.31
CA SER A 136 8.89 -2.64 -9.01
C SER A 136 10.03 -1.62 -9.19
N ILE A 137 9.76 -0.32 -9.11
CA ILE A 137 10.78 0.73 -9.22
C ILE A 137 11.30 1.23 -7.86
N ILE A 138 10.72 0.75 -6.76
CA ILE A 138 11.19 1.09 -5.41
C ILE A 138 12.49 0.33 -5.14
N GLU A 139 13.52 1.06 -4.73
CA GLU A 139 14.80 0.43 -4.36
C GLU A 139 14.63 -0.49 -3.14
N PRO A 140 15.34 -1.64 -3.07
CA PRO A 140 15.35 -2.48 -1.89
C PRO A 140 15.70 -1.68 -0.63
N GLU A 141 15.11 -2.05 0.51
CA GLU A 141 15.31 -1.40 1.81
C GLU A 141 14.84 0.08 1.88
N THR A 142 14.12 0.58 0.87
CA THR A 142 13.52 1.92 0.93
C THR A 142 12.54 2.02 2.09
N THR A 143 12.81 2.94 3.01
CA THR A 143 11.92 3.20 4.14
C THR A 143 10.56 3.72 3.66
N PRO A 144 9.44 3.07 4.03
CA PRO A 144 8.12 3.55 3.63
C PRO A 144 7.74 4.87 4.30
N PHE A 145 6.86 5.61 3.64
CA PHE A 145 6.29 6.86 4.13
C PHE A 145 4.88 6.62 4.65
N LEU A 146 4.64 6.94 5.92
CA LEU A 146 3.34 6.90 6.56
C LEU A 146 2.69 8.28 6.50
N CYS A 147 1.67 8.43 5.67
CA CYS A 147 0.92 9.67 5.47
C CYS A 147 -0.34 9.69 6.34
N LEU A 148 -0.48 10.72 7.17
CA LEU A 148 -1.61 10.94 8.08
C LEU A 148 -2.63 11.94 7.51
N SER A 149 -2.60 12.16 6.19
CA SER A 149 -3.58 13.00 5.52
C SER A 149 -4.96 12.35 5.57
N ASP A 150 -5.93 13.07 6.14
CA ASP A 150 -7.30 12.57 6.30
C ASP A 150 -8.07 12.62 4.97
N GLU A 151 -8.01 13.74 4.24
CA GLU A 151 -8.83 13.99 3.05
C GLU A 151 -8.09 13.63 1.74
N GLY A 152 -6.75 13.55 1.77
CA GLY A 152 -5.92 13.38 0.58
C GLY A 152 -6.03 14.54 -0.41
N GLU A 153 -6.45 15.71 0.07
CA GLU A 153 -6.46 16.95 -0.67
C GLU A 153 -5.07 17.59 -0.72
N ALA A 154 -4.96 18.67 -1.49
CA ALA A 154 -3.71 19.39 -1.65
C ALA A 154 -3.25 20.10 -0.36
N GLU A 155 -2.30 19.52 0.36
CA GLU A 155 -1.82 20.05 1.65
C GLU A 155 -0.31 19.91 1.88
N SER A 156 0.24 20.85 2.64
CA SER A 156 1.63 20.81 3.09
C SER A 156 1.78 19.84 4.26
N LEU A 157 2.86 19.06 4.25
CA LEU A 157 3.20 18.12 5.31
C LEU A 157 4.48 18.56 6.04
N SER A 158 4.43 18.47 7.36
CA SER A 158 5.64 18.32 8.16
C SER A 158 6.03 16.84 8.16
N VAL A 159 7.32 16.56 7.95
CA VAL A 159 7.82 15.18 7.80
C VAL A 159 8.84 14.86 8.89
N PHE A 160 8.60 13.80 9.64
CA PHE A 160 9.53 13.28 10.64
C PHE A 160 10.34 12.11 10.07
N LYS A 161 11.65 12.13 10.30
CA LYS A 161 12.54 11.04 9.88
C LYS A 161 12.43 9.83 10.81
N PRO A 162 12.66 8.60 10.32
CA PRO A 162 12.73 7.42 11.17
C PRO A 162 13.71 7.63 12.32
N ARG A 163 13.44 7.00 13.47
CA ARG A 163 14.37 7.05 14.60
C ARG A 163 15.60 6.21 14.27
N LYS A 164 16.79 6.76 14.56
CA LYS A 164 18.06 6.06 14.39
C LYS A 164 18.03 4.69 15.11
N ASN A 165 18.43 3.63 14.40
CA ASN A 165 18.48 2.24 14.88
C ASN A 165 17.13 1.61 15.27
N ALA A 166 15.99 2.23 14.94
CA ALA A 166 14.69 1.58 15.14
C ALA A 166 14.58 0.35 14.22
N LYS A 167 14.14 -0.77 14.78
CA LYS A 167 13.96 -2.04 14.05
C LYS A 167 12.49 -2.46 13.93
N ALA A 168 11.57 -1.80 14.62
CA ALA A 168 10.16 -2.13 14.63
C ALA A 168 9.27 -0.93 14.98
N GLY A 169 7.99 -1.04 14.62
CA GLY A 169 6.93 -0.08 14.96
C GLY A 169 6.97 1.20 14.12
N LEU A 170 6.10 2.17 14.46
CA LEU A 170 5.93 3.42 13.70
C LEU A 170 7.21 4.29 13.64
N ASN A 171 8.18 4.00 14.50
CA ASN A 171 9.49 4.65 14.53
C ASN A 171 10.38 4.33 13.31
N THR A 172 10.07 3.28 12.55
CA THR A 172 10.87 2.87 11.37
C THR A 172 10.47 3.59 10.08
N TYR A 173 9.35 4.31 10.07
CA TYR A 173 8.78 4.92 8.85
C TYR A 173 9.16 6.40 8.74
N PHE A 174 9.18 6.98 7.54
CA PHE A 174 8.94 8.43 7.44
C PHE A 174 7.50 8.70 7.86
N LEU A 175 7.24 9.82 8.54
CA LEU A 175 5.90 10.15 8.99
C LEU A 175 5.54 11.56 8.54
N GLY A 176 4.54 11.67 7.67
CA GLY A 176 4.02 12.94 7.19
C GLY A 176 2.67 13.26 7.82
N TYR A 177 2.53 14.45 8.37
CA TYR A 177 1.28 14.96 8.93
C TYR A 177 1.06 16.40 8.46
N ARG A 178 -0.20 16.85 8.44
CA ARG A 178 -0.56 18.20 7.98
C ARG A 178 0.18 19.27 8.78
N GLU A 179 0.83 20.19 8.08
CA GLU A 179 1.53 21.32 8.71
C GLU A 179 0.56 22.13 9.59
N GLY A 180 0.99 22.45 10.82
CA GLY A 180 0.18 23.17 11.81
C GLY A 180 -0.82 22.32 12.60
N TRP A 181 -0.88 21.00 12.35
CA TRP A 181 -1.62 20.09 13.24
C TRP A 181 -0.92 20.01 14.60
N ASN A 182 -1.69 20.18 15.68
CA ASN A 182 -1.17 20.11 17.04
C ASN A 182 -1.39 18.69 17.62
N PRO A 183 -0.33 17.87 17.77
CA PRO A 183 -0.43 16.54 18.36
C PRO A 183 -0.73 16.54 19.87
N ASP A 184 -0.62 17.69 20.56
CA ASP A 184 -0.81 17.79 22.02
C ASP A 184 -2.28 17.71 22.46
N ALA A 185 -3.22 17.60 21.52
CA ALA A 185 -4.65 17.71 21.81
C ALA A 185 -5.26 16.53 22.59
N LEU A 186 -4.59 15.38 22.74
CA LEU A 186 -5.00 14.23 23.59
C LEU A 186 -3.82 13.25 23.72
N PHE A 187 -3.83 12.35 24.71
CA PHE A 187 -2.91 11.20 24.79
C PHE A 187 -3.10 10.28 23.57
N SER A 188 -2.53 10.65 22.43
CA SER A 188 -2.47 9.84 21.23
C SER A 188 -1.11 9.12 21.21
N PRO A 189 -1.05 7.81 20.92
CA PRO A 189 0.21 7.11 20.65
C PRO A 189 1.14 7.85 19.71
N LEU A 190 0.56 8.57 18.75
CA LEU A 190 1.30 9.36 17.78
C LEU A 190 2.09 10.49 18.45
N SER A 191 1.54 11.21 19.43
CA SER A 191 2.27 12.31 20.07
C SER A 191 3.51 11.82 20.83
N GLN A 192 3.42 10.66 21.49
CA GLN A 192 4.57 10.03 22.13
C GLN A 192 5.62 9.55 21.11
N ILE A 193 5.18 9.01 19.97
CA ILE A 193 6.07 8.61 18.87
C ILE A 193 6.82 9.82 18.29
N LEU A 194 6.20 11.00 18.28
CA LEU A 194 6.75 12.22 17.69
C LEU A 194 7.82 12.90 18.56
N LYS A 195 7.71 12.80 19.89
CA LYS A 195 8.48 13.61 20.86
C LYS A 195 10.00 13.51 20.76
N GLU A 196 10.53 12.45 20.16
CA GLU A 196 11.97 12.17 20.04
C GLU A 196 12.46 12.09 18.58
N ARG A 197 11.63 12.47 17.61
CA ARG A 197 11.96 12.36 16.18
C ARG A 197 12.51 13.67 15.66
N GLU A 198 13.51 13.57 14.78
CA GLU A 198 14.01 14.74 14.05
C GLU A 198 12.95 15.17 13.02
N GLU A 199 12.41 16.38 13.21
CA GLU A 199 11.49 16.99 12.26
C GLU A 199 12.27 17.63 11.10
N THR A 200 11.84 17.35 9.88
CA THR A 200 12.17 18.18 8.74
C THR A 200 11.11 19.26 8.60
N LYS A 201 11.53 20.53 8.66
CA LYS A 201 10.58 21.65 8.56
C LYS A 201 9.91 21.67 7.17
N GLY A 202 8.62 21.32 7.11
CA GLY A 202 7.67 21.70 6.07
C GLY A 202 7.95 21.30 4.61
N ASN A 203 8.73 20.24 4.36
CA ASN A 203 9.15 19.90 2.99
C ASN A 203 8.36 18.75 2.34
N GLY A 204 7.17 18.42 2.86
CA GLY A 204 6.30 17.42 2.25
C GLY A 204 5.04 18.03 1.62
N PHE A 205 4.44 17.33 0.67
CA PHE A 205 3.12 17.68 0.13
C PHE A 205 2.27 16.45 -0.18
N VAL A 206 0.96 16.58 -0.07
CA VAL A 206 -0.01 15.67 -0.71
C VAL A 206 -0.54 16.31 -1.98
N ILE A 207 -0.42 15.62 -3.11
CA ILE A 207 -0.85 16.07 -4.44
C ILE A 207 -1.97 15.15 -4.92
N PRO A 208 -3.24 15.60 -4.92
CA PRO A 208 -4.33 14.84 -5.51
C PRO A 208 -4.26 14.88 -7.04
N LEU A 209 -4.29 13.71 -7.66
CA LEU A 209 -4.28 13.53 -9.11
C LEU A 209 -5.66 13.07 -9.57
N LYS A 210 -6.30 13.87 -10.45
CA LYS A 210 -7.58 13.48 -11.07
C LYS A 210 -7.41 12.26 -11.98
N ALA A 211 -6.28 12.19 -12.67
CA ALA A 211 -5.85 11.07 -13.47
C ALA A 211 -4.33 10.92 -13.32
N THR A 212 -3.83 9.69 -13.48
CA THR A 212 -2.40 9.40 -13.54
C THR A 212 -2.09 8.63 -14.81
N MET A 213 -0.83 8.67 -15.22
CA MET A 213 -0.28 7.75 -16.22
C MET A 213 0.20 6.45 -15.52
N PRO A 214 0.41 5.35 -16.26
CA PRO A 214 1.05 4.15 -15.72
C PRO A 214 2.32 4.48 -14.94
N ALA A 215 2.63 3.73 -13.88
CA ALA A 215 3.89 3.89 -13.16
C ALA A 215 5.09 3.79 -14.13
N PRO A 216 6.25 4.39 -13.86
CA PRO A 216 7.45 4.19 -14.69
C PRO A 216 7.76 2.70 -14.91
N TRP A 217 8.38 2.33 -16.02
CA TRP A 217 8.80 0.94 -16.24
C TRP A 217 10.07 0.66 -15.45
N GLN A 218 11.02 1.59 -15.50
CA GLN A 218 12.30 1.52 -14.81
C GLN A 218 12.49 2.71 -13.87
N LYS A 219 13.33 2.55 -12.84
CA LYS A 219 13.60 3.61 -11.85
C LYS A 219 14.31 4.82 -12.48
N GLU A 220 15.09 4.61 -13.53
CA GLU A 220 15.79 5.64 -14.30
C GLU A 220 14.82 6.59 -15.01
N GLU A 221 13.62 6.11 -15.35
CA GLU A 221 12.57 6.89 -16.00
C GLU A 221 11.82 7.82 -15.03
N LEU A 222 11.99 7.65 -13.71
CA LEU A 222 11.21 8.35 -12.69
C LEU A 222 11.27 9.88 -12.82
N ALA A 223 12.43 10.42 -13.19
CA ALA A 223 12.61 11.86 -13.38
C ALA A 223 11.81 12.39 -14.57
N GLN A 224 11.85 11.68 -15.69
CA GLN A 224 11.07 12.02 -16.88
C GLN A 224 9.58 11.87 -16.62
N TRP A 225 9.17 10.76 -15.99
CA TRP A 225 7.80 10.50 -15.57
C TRP A 225 7.23 11.62 -14.68
N TYR A 226 8.01 12.10 -13.70
CA TYR A 226 7.60 13.21 -12.85
C TYR A 226 7.40 14.51 -13.65
N LEU A 227 8.26 14.81 -14.62
CA LEU A 227 8.11 16.00 -15.47
C LEU A 227 6.86 15.90 -16.36
N GLU A 228 6.59 14.73 -16.92
CA GLU A 228 5.36 14.46 -17.68
C GLU A 228 4.12 14.58 -16.79
N LEU A 229 4.19 14.08 -15.55
CA LEU A 229 3.11 14.25 -14.58
C LEU A 229 2.82 15.73 -14.35
N LEU A 230 3.85 16.55 -14.10
CA LEU A 230 3.71 17.99 -13.89
C LEU A 230 3.04 18.71 -15.08
N GLN A 231 3.38 18.33 -16.31
CA GLN A 231 2.79 18.91 -17.53
C GLN A 231 1.30 18.59 -17.66
N ASN A 232 0.86 17.45 -17.13
CA ASN A 232 -0.52 17.00 -17.17
C ASN A 232 -1.33 17.42 -15.94
N LEU A 233 -0.74 18.13 -14.97
CA LEU A 233 -1.48 18.63 -13.82
C LEU A 233 -2.48 19.73 -14.23
N PRO A 234 -3.66 19.79 -13.58
CA PRO A 234 -4.55 20.93 -13.69
C PRO A 234 -3.81 22.25 -13.39
N GLN A 235 -4.06 23.29 -14.19
CA GLN A 235 -3.32 24.55 -14.14
C GLN A 235 -3.40 25.23 -12.76
N ASP A 236 -4.57 25.16 -12.11
CA ASP A 236 -4.82 25.66 -10.75
C ASP A 236 -3.96 24.92 -9.71
N LEU A 237 -3.89 23.59 -9.80
CA LEU A 237 -3.06 22.76 -8.93
C LEU A 237 -1.57 23.05 -9.16
N PHE A 238 -1.13 23.13 -10.42
CA PHE A 238 0.27 23.46 -10.76
C PHE A 238 0.67 24.86 -10.24
N THR A 239 -0.18 25.87 -10.43
CA THR A 239 0.06 27.22 -9.90
C THR A 239 0.09 27.23 -8.37
N MET A 240 -0.77 26.46 -7.70
CA MET A 240 -0.76 26.34 -6.24
C MET A 240 0.53 25.67 -5.75
N LEU A 241 0.96 24.56 -6.37
CA LEU A 241 2.20 23.86 -6.04
C LEU A 241 3.43 24.75 -6.20
N THR A 242 3.54 25.42 -7.35
CA THR A 242 4.65 26.34 -7.64
C THR A 242 4.65 27.56 -6.72
N LYS A 243 3.49 28.11 -6.36
CA LYS A 243 3.40 29.22 -5.40
C LYS A 243 3.82 28.82 -3.99
N ARG A 244 3.42 27.62 -3.52
CA ARG A 244 3.77 27.11 -2.20
C ARG A 244 5.24 26.66 -2.12
N PHE A 245 5.67 25.76 -3.00
CA PHE A 245 7.04 25.23 -3.00
C PHE A 245 8.08 26.17 -3.60
N GLY A 246 7.69 27.05 -4.52
CA GLY A 246 8.60 28.03 -5.12
C GLY A 246 9.17 29.02 -4.11
N GLN A 247 8.59 29.14 -2.91
CA GLN A 247 9.13 29.96 -1.82
C GLN A 247 10.00 29.16 -0.85
N GLN A 248 9.86 27.84 -0.83
CA GLN A 248 10.59 26.97 0.08
C GLN A 248 11.90 26.50 -0.56
N ARG A 249 12.97 26.51 0.23
CA ARG A 249 14.27 25.94 -0.15
C ARG A 249 14.62 24.86 0.84
N ALA A 250 14.94 23.67 0.35
CA ALA A 250 15.33 22.54 1.16
C ALA A 250 16.47 21.75 0.52
N ARG A 251 17.00 20.77 1.25
CA ARG A 251 17.87 19.73 0.68
C ARG A 251 17.11 18.46 0.32
N GLU A 252 15.90 18.31 0.85
CA GLU A 252 15.05 17.14 0.65
C GLU A 252 13.59 17.60 0.55
N PHE A 253 12.80 16.94 -0.30
CA PHE A 253 11.34 17.11 -0.39
C PHE A 253 10.65 15.75 -0.51
N TRP A 254 9.45 15.63 0.05
CA TRP A 254 8.60 14.44 -0.03
C TRP A 254 7.30 14.78 -0.73
N LEU A 255 7.14 14.34 -1.98
CA LEU A 255 5.88 14.50 -2.70
C LEU A 255 5.09 13.21 -2.60
N ILE A 256 3.92 13.28 -1.97
CA ILE A 256 3.00 12.17 -1.81
C ILE A 256 1.84 12.42 -2.76
N PHE A 257 1.56 11.46 -3.61
CA PHE A 257 0.50 11.52 -4.59
C PHE A 257 -0.62 10.58 -4.19
N ASN A 258 -1.84 10.97 -4.50
CA ASN A 258 -2.96 10.05 -4.54
C ASN A 258 -3.69 10.20 -5.86
N ALA A 259 -4.09 9.08 -6.46
CA ALA A 259 -4.74 9.06 -7.76
C ALA A 259 -5.87 8.04 -7.77
N GLN A 260 -6.91 8.33 -8.55
CA GLN A 260 -7.93 7.33 -8.86
C GLN A 260 -7.43 6.43 -10.00
N THR A 261 -7.37 5.12 -9.74
CA THR A 261 -7.10 4.09 -10.76
C THR A 261 -8.32 3.18 -10.92
N PRO A 262 -8.34 2.30 -11.95
CA PRO A 262 -9.39 1.29 -12.08
C PRO A 262 -9.52 0.36 -10.86
N SER A 263 -8.45 0.21 -10.07
CA SER A 263 -8.41 -0.61 -8.85
C SER A 263 -8.84 0.14 -7.58
N GLY A 264 -9.08 1.46 -7.67
CA GLY A 264 -9.39 2.31 -6.52
C GLY A 264 -8.40 3.47 -6.34
N LYS A 265 -8.48 4.13 -5.18
CA LYS A 265 -7.56 5.22 -4.83
C LYS A 265 -6.19 4.64 -4.43
N THR A 266 -5.16 4.91 -5.24
CA THR A 266 -3.78 4.52 -4.96
C THR A 266 -3.01 5.67 -4.30
N TRP A 267 -2.00 5.33 -3.50
CA TRP A 267 -1.10 6.28 -2.85
C TRP A 267 0.35 5.88 -3.11
N PHE A 268 1.15 6.85 -3.53
CA PHE A 268 2.56 6.65 -3.87
C PHE A 268 3.33 7.93 -3.65
N GLY A 269 4.66 7.89 -3.65
CA GLY A 269 5.44 9.10 -3.35
C GLY A 269 6.80 9.12 -4.01
N ILE A 270 7.36 10.32 -4.13
CA ILE A 270 8.71 10.55 -4.62
C ILE A 270 9.47 11.33 -3.55
N HIS A 271 10.62 10.78 -3.14
CA HIS A 271 11.61 11.48 -2.34
C HIS A 271 12.61 12.18 -3.25
N PHE A 272 12.73 13.49 -3.10
CA PHE A 272 13.75 14.30 -3.76
C PHE A 272 14.86 14.57 -2.75
N ALA A 273 16.09 14.21 -3.05
CA ALA A 273 17.26 14.56 -2.25
C ALA A 273 18.31 15.27 -3.12
N LEU A 274 18.83 16.41 -2.67
CA LEU A 274 19.91 17.09 -3.36
C LEU A 274 21.17 16.22 -3.40
N LYS A 275 21.83 16.18 -4.56
CA LYS A 275 23.13 15.54 -4.70
C LYS A 275 24.13 16.16 -3.72
N ASN A 276 25.00 15.33 -3.14
CA ASN A 276 25.98 15.77 -2.13
C ASN A 276 26.89 16.91 -2.60
N ALA A 277 27.21 16.96 -3.91
CA ALA A 277 28.01 18.01 -4.52
C ALA A 277 27.31 19.39 -4.55
N VAL A 278 25.98 19.44 -4.43
CA VAL A 278 25.21 20.68 -4.50
C VAL A 278 25.22 21.38 -3.14
N GLN A 279 25.77 22.59 -3.12
CA GLN A 279 25.83 23.42 -1.92
C GLN A 279 24.50 24.15 -1.64
N GLY A 280 24.20 24.31 -0.35
CA GLY A 280 23.03 25.04 0.13
C GLY A 280 21.71 24.28 -0.05
N LYS A 281 20.61 25.04 -0.01
CA LYS A 281 19.24 24.56 -0.21
C LYS A 281 18.73 25.02 -1.58
N LYS A 282 17.89 24.24 -2.23
CA LYS A 282 17.32 24.53 -3.56
C LYS A 282 15.79 24.42 -3.53
N HIS A 283 15.15 24.99 -4.53
CA HIS A 283 13.71 24.85 -4.72
C HIS A 283 13.37 23.50 -5.32
N LEU A 284 12.15 23.01 -5.05
CA LEU A 284 11.63 21.81 -5.71
C LEU A 284 11.68 21.99 -7.24
N PRO A 285 12.20 21.01 -8.00
CA PRO A 285 12.33 21.14 -9.44
C PRO A 285 10.96 21.02 -10.13
N PHE A 286 10.62 22.01 -10.96
CA PHE A 286 9.44 22.01 -11.83
C PHE A 286 9.81 22.03 -13.34
N LYS A 287 11.11 21.96 -13.64
CA LYS A 287 11.67 22.01 -15.00
C LYS A 287 12.83 21.03 -15.09
N ALA A 288 13.05 20.48 -16.30
CA ALA A 288 14.13 19.53 -16.57
C ALA A 288 15.50 20.05 -16.11
N SER A 289 15.85 21.30 -16.43
CA SER A 289 17.14 21.90 -16.06
C SER A 289 17.42 21.91 -14.55
N HIS A 290 16.39 21.90 -13.71
CA HIS A 290 16.56 21.92 -12.26
C HIS A 290 16.62 20.51 -11.67
N ILE A 291 16.13 19.48 -12.38
CA ILE A 291 16.06 18.10 -11.87
C ILE A 291 17.43 17.46 -11.75
N GLU A 292 18.40 17.89 -12.57
CA GLU A 292 19.76 17.37 -12.60
C GLU A 292 20.51 17.52 -11.26
N GLU A 293 20.11 18.48 -10.42
CA GLU A 293 20.68 18.68 -9.08
C GLU A 293 20.13 17.68 -8.03
N TRP A 294 19.08 16.94 -8.36
CA TRP A 294 18.32 16.08 -7.45
C TRP A 294 18.49 14.59 -7.79
N VAL A 295 18.39 13.76 -6.76
CA VAL A 295 18.19 12.32 -6.84
C VAL A 295 16.74 12.06 -6.46
N LEU A 296 16.00 11.42 -7.35
CA LEU A 296 14.61 11.04 -7.14
C LEU A 296 14.54 9.56 -6.79
N LYS A 297 13.78 9.23 -5.75
CA LYS A 297 13.51 7.83 -5.37
C LYS A 297 12.01 7.63 -5.19
N ALA A 298 11.48 6.57 -5.79
CA ALA A 298 10.11 6.14 -5.53
C ALA A 298 10.00 5.69 -4.06
N LEU A 299 8.88 6.03 -3.42
CA LEU A 299 8.56 5.69 -2.04
C LEU A 299 7.30 4.83 -2.00
N PRO A 300 7.28 3.78 -1.16
CA PRO A 300 6.03 3.15 -0.75
C PRO A 300 5.30 4.08 0.20
N VAL A 301 4.02 4.35 -0.07
CA VAL A 301 3.19 5.20 0.79
C VAL A 301 2.10 4.38 1.47
N LEU A 302 2.13 4.40 2.79
CA LEU A 302 1.09 3.87 3.65
C LEU A 302 0.23 5.03 4.14
N THR A 303 -1.07 4.84 4.22
CA THR A 303 -1.99 5.86 4.74
C THR A 303 -2.48 5.46 6.12
N PHE A 304 -2.34 6.38 7.07
CA PHE A 304 -2.83 6.27 8.43
C PHE A 304 -4.00 7.24 8.61
N ASN A 305 -5.14 6.89 8.02
CA ASN A 305 -6.36 7.68 8.11
C ASN A 305 -7.57 6.79 8.38
N LYS A 306 -8.65 7.41 8.86
CA LYS A 306 -9.90 6.72 9.25
C LYS A 306 -10.49 5.92 8.09
N GLU A 307 -10.48 6.52 6.91
CA GLU A 307 -11.12 5.99 5.71
C GLU A 307 -10.55 4.64 5.28
N ARG A 308 -9.22 4.47 5.35
CA ARG A 308 -8.56 3.24 4.91
C ARG A 308 -8.39 2.22 6.02
N LEU A 309 -7.98 2.66 7.22
CA LEU A 309 -7.62 1.74 8.30
C LEU A 309 -8.85 1.12 8.94
N MET A 310 -9.90 1.88 9.23
CA MET A 310 -11.06 1.35 9.97
C MET A 310 -11.75 0.19 9.25
N PRO A 311 -12.17 0.31 7.96
CA PRO A 311 -12.90 -0.78 7.30
C PRO A 311 -12.06 -2.03 7.12
N ARG A 312 -10.75 -1.86 6.84
CA ARG A 312 -9.80 -2.98 6.71
C ARG A 312 -9.51 -3.66 8.04
N SER A 313 -9.68 -2.95 9.16
CA SER A 313 -9.55 -3.50 10.51
C SER A 313 -10.87 -4.00 11.09
N GLY A 314 -11.97 -4.01 10.31
CA GLY A 314 -13.29 -4.49 10.74
C GLY A 314 -14.12 -3.48 11.54
N ALA A 315 -13.66 -2.23 11.66
CA ALA A 315 -14.38 -1.16 12.33
C ALA A 315 -15.36 -0.46 11.36
N ASN A 316 -16.54 -0.10 11.87
CA ASN A 316 -17.58 0.58 11.11
C ASN A 316 -17.52 2.09 11.35
N GLN A 317 -17.18 2.85 10.31
CA GLN A 317 -17.08 4.32 10.38
C GLN A 317 -18.39 5.01 10.75
N SER A 318 -19.55 4.40 10.46
CA SER A 318 -20.85 4.99 10.83
C SER A 318 -21.07 5.10 12.34
N LEU A 319 -20.27 4.37 13.14
CA LEU A 319 -20.31 4.41 14.59
C LEU A 319 -19.41 5.50 15.19
N LEU A 320 -18.59 6.19 14.39
CA LEU A 320 -17.64 7.20 14.89
C LEU A 320 -18.34 8.30 15.67
N CYS A 321 -19.47 8.81 15.19
CA CYS A 321 -20.20 9.88 15.88
C CYS A 321 -21.06 9.37 17.05
N LYS A 322 -21.08 8.07 17.35
CA LYS A 322 -21.90 7.51 18.43
C LYS A 322 -21.21 7.72 19.77
N LYS A 323 -22.01 8.12 20.75
CA LYS A 323 -21.60 8.32 22.15
C LYS A 323 -22.18 7.22 23.02
N VAL A 324 -21.32 6.46 23.69
CA VAL A 324 -21.72 5.37 24.59
C VAL A 324 -21.23 5.66 26.00
N MET A 325 -22.12 5.50 26.98
CA MET A 325 -21.77 5.56 28.40
C MET A 325 -21.68 4.13 28.94
N LEU A 326 -20.53 3.77 29.53
CA LEU A 326 -20.27 2.46 30.11
C LEU A 326 -20.14 2.59 31.62
N VAL A 327 -21.14 2.08 32.34
CA VAL A 327 -21.14 2.07 33.81
C VAL A 327 -20.69 0.70 34.30
N GLY A 328 -19.59 0.69 35.06
CA GLY A 328 -18.88 -0.52 35.47
C GLY A 328 -17.78 -0.86 34.47
N CYS A 329 -16.54 -0.60 34.87
CA CYS A 329 -15.29 -0.88 34.16
C CYS A 329 -14.55 -2.08 34.74
N GLY A 330 -15.26 -3.01 35.40
CA GLY A 330 -14.70 -4.30 35.82
C GLY A 330 -14.41 -5.24 34.66
N SER A 331 -14.17 -6.52 34.93
CA SER A 331 -13.78 -7.53 33.92
C SER A 331 -14.61 -7.54 32.64
N VAL A 332 -15.95 -7.64 32.76
CA VAL A 332 -16.85 -7.63 31.60
C VAL A 332 -16.89 -6.24 30.96
N GLY A 333 -16.98 -5.18 31.78
CA GLY A 333 -17.04 -3.80 31.29
C GLY A 333 -15.82 -3.37 30.50
N GLY A 334 -14.62 -3.80 30.91
CA GLY A 334 -13.38 -3.57 30.19
C GLY A 334 -13.36 -4.25 28.81
N GLU A 335 -13.81 -5.51 28.74
CA GLU A 335 -13.96 -6.22 27.46
C GLU A 335 -15.01 -5.56 26.55
N VAL A 336 -16.15 -5.15 27.11
CA VAL A 336 -17.19 -4.43 26.36
C VAL A 336 -16.65 -3.11 25.82
N ALA A 337 -15.91 -2.34 26.62
CA ALA A 337 -15.30 -1.09 26.20
C ALA A 337 -14.30 -1.31 25.04
N ASP A 338 -13.46 -2.35 25.11
CA ASP A 338 -12.54 -2.74 24.03
C ASP A 338 -13.28 -3.12 22.76
N LYS A 339 -14.34 -3.92 22.84
CA LYS A 339 -15.11 -4.35 21.66
C LYS A 339 -15.94 -3.21 21.06
N LEU A 340 -16.47 -2.29 21.87
CA LEU A 340 -17.12 -1.07 21.38
C LEU A 340 -16.12 -0.22 20.59
N ALA A 341 -14.93 0.02 21.14
CA ALA A 341 -13.87 0.74 20.46
C ALA A 341 -13.44 0.04 19.16
N ALA A 342 -13.23 -1.28 19.20
CA ALA A 342 -12.89 -2.09 18.03
C ALA A 342 -13.94 -2.01 16.92
N SER A 343 -15.22 -1.92 17.29
CA SER A 343 -16.33 -1.81 16.34
C SER A 343 -16.39 -0.46 15.62
N GLY A 344 -15.63 0.54 16.07
CA GLY A 344 -15.60 1.88 15.49
C GLY A 344 -16.44 2.93 16.21
N VAL A 345 -16.92 2.65 17.44
CA VAL A 345 -17.53 3.68 18.30
C VAL A 345 -16.49 4.75 18.59
N GLY A 346 -16.78 6.01 18.27
CA GLY A 346 -15.81 7.09 18.43
C GLY A 346 -15.82 7.77 19.79
N HIS A 347 -16.88 7.65 20.60
CA HIS A 347 -16.91 8.27 21.93
C HIS A 347 -17.40 7.30 23.01
N ILE A 348 -16.57 7.10 24.05
CA ILE A 348 -16.91 6.28 25.22
C ILE A 348 -16.74 7.10 26.50
N HIS A 349 -17.79 7.18 27.32
CA HIS A 349 -17.74 7.75 28.67
C HIS A 349 -17.70 6.61 29.71
N LEU A 350 -16.60 6.50 30.46
CA LEU A 350 -16.36 5.45 31.45
C LEU A 350 -16.77 5.91 32.86
N CYS A 351 -17.57 5.11 33.57
CA CYS A 351 -17.92 5.35 34.97
C CYS A 351 -17.63 4.13 35.83
N ASP A 352 -16.65 4.23 36.71
CA ASP A 352 -16.37 3.20 37.73
C ASP A 352 -15.66 3.85 38.93
N PRO A 353 -16.17 3.66 40.16
CA PRO A 353 -15.55 4.22 41.35
C PRO A 353 -14.32 3.44 41.85
N ASP A 354 -14.07 2.24 41.33
CA ASP A 354 -13.05 1.33 41.84
C ASP A 354 -11.68 1.52 41.15
N SER A 355 -10.64 1.12 41.87
CA SER A 355 -9.31 0.87 41.31
C SER A 355 -9.11 -0.59 40.91
N LEU A 356 -8.18 -0.84 39.99
CA LEU A 356 -7.77 -2.20 39.62
C LEU A 356 -7.06 -2.87 40.81
N SER A 357 -7.54 -4.03 41.23
CA SER A 357 -6.91 -4.83 42.29
C SER A 357 -6.19 -6.06 41.72
N LEU A 358 -5.23 -6.62 42.47
CA LEU A 358 -4.56 -7.88 42.11
C LEU A 358 -5.54 -9.03 41.85
N ASN A 359 -6.63 -9.09 42.62
CA ASN A 359 -7.69 -10.10 42.48
C ASN A 359 -8.50 -9.97 41.18
N ASN A 360 -8.29 -8.92 40.39
CA ASN A 360 -8.93 -8.72 39.10
C ASN A 360 -8.06 -9.18 37.91
N LEU A 361 -6.73 -9.31 38.09
CA LEU A 361 -5.78 -9.42 36.98
C LEU A 361 -6.08 -10.56 36.00
N TYR A 362 -6.38 -11.77 36.49
CA TYR A 362 -6.64 -12.92 35.61
C TYR A 362 -7.86 -12.78 34.71
N ARG A 363 -8.80 -11.91 35.07
CA ARG A 363 -10.09 -11.75 34.37
C ARG A 363 -10.31 -10.34 33.82
N HIS A 364 -9.38 -9.43 34.01
CA HIS A 364 -9.51 -8.06 33.54
C HIS A 364 -8.56 -7.83 32.38
N ILE A 365 -9.01 -7.09 31.36
CA ILE A 365 -8.19 -6.74 30.18
C ILE A 365 -6.96 -5.86 30.50
N LEU A 366 -6.90 -5.28 31.70
CA LEU A 366 -5.84 -4.33 32.04
C LEU A 366 -4.59 -5.09 32.52
N PRO A 367 -3.39 -4.73 32.04
CA PRO A 367 -2.17 -5.38 32.48
C PRO A 367 -1.82 -5.05 33.95
N PRO A 368 -0.95 -5.85 34.60
CA PRO A 368 -0.50 -5.63 35.98
C PRO A 368 0.11 -4.24 36.25
N ALA A 369 0.60 -3.55 35.21
CA ALA A 369 1.14 -2.19 35.32
C ALA A 369 0.13 -1.16 35.87
N PHE A 370 -1.17 -1.45 35.83
CA PHE A 370 -2.23 -0.56 36.30
C PHE A 370 -2.80 -0.92 37.68
N VAL A 371 -2.18 -1.85 38.42
CA VAL A 371 -2.64 -2.20 39.77
C VAL A 371 -2.67 -0.93 40.65
N SER A 372 -3.74 -0.79 41.42
CA SER A 372 -4.07 0.38 42.26
C SER A 372 -4.47 1.65 41.49
N CYS A 373 -4.36 1.69 40.16
CA CYS A 373 -4.89 2.79 39.36
C CYS A 373 -6.43 2.72 39.29
N PRO A 374 -7.14 3.86 39.25
CA PRO A 374 -8.56 3.89 38.95
C PRO A 374 -8.85 3.18 37.62
N LYS A 375 -9.84 2.29 37.59
CA LYS A 375 -10.13 1.47 36.40
C LYS A 375 -10.45 2.33 35.18
N THR A 376 -11.17 3.43 35.38
CA THR A 376 -11.52 4.38 34.31
C THR A 376 -10.29 5.01 33.68
N VAL A 377 -9.33 5.47 34.48
CA VAL A 377 -8.06 6.06 34.00
C VAL A 377 -7.19 5.02 33.31
N ALA A 378 -7.10 3.82 33.87
CA ALA A 378 -6.32 2.74 33.29
C ALA A 378 -6.90 2.25 31.94
N LEU A 379 -8.23 2.09 31.84
CA LEU A 379 -8.89 1.78 30.57
C LEU A 379 -8.75 2.91 29.57
N TRP A 380 -8.86 4.17 30.01
CA TRP A 380 -8.63 5.33 29.16
C TRP A 380 -7.23 5.29 28.53
N LEU A 381 -6.17 5.04 29.30
CA LEU A 381 -4.81 4.90 28.78
C LEU A 381 -4.70 3.71 27.81
N ASN A 382 -5.19 2.54 28.22
CA ASN A 382 -5.09 1.31 27.43
C ASN A 382 -5.81 1.42 26.07
N LEU A 383 -7.04 1.91 26.06
CA LEU A 383 -7.84 2.01 24.85
C LEU A 383 -7.37 3.12 23.92
N ASN A 384 -7.01 4.31 24.43
CA ASN A 384 -6.41 5.36 23.60
C ASN A 384 -5.08 4.91 22.98
N SER A 385 -4.35 4.02 23.65
CA SER A 385 -3.11 3.48 23.09
C SER A 385 -3.31 2.56 21.88
N LYS A 386 -4.50 1.99 21.75
CA LYS A 386 -4.86 0.97 20.76
C LYS A 386 -5.72 1.54 19.63
N TYR A 387 -6.60 2.50 19.92
CA TYR A 387 -7.61 3.02 19.00
C TYR A 387 -7.39 4.52 18.72
N PRO A 388 -6.74 4.88 17.59
CA PRO A 388 -6.27 6.25 17.33
C PRO A 388 -7.36 7.33 17.25
N TRP A 389 -8.61 6.94 16.95
CA TRP A 389 -9.74 7.85 16.73
C TRP A 389 -10.83 7.74 17.78
N LEU A 390 -10.57 7.02 18.87
CA LEU A 390 -11.48 6.91 19.99
C LEU A 390 -11.26 8.11 20.93
N GLU A 391 -12.34 8.77 21.29
CA GLU A 391 -12.37 9.76 22.36
C GLU A 391 -12.95 9.11 23.62
N ILE A 392 -12.17 9.12 24.69
CA ILE A 392 -12.62 8.61 25.98
C ILE A 392 -12.65 9.74 26.99
N THR A 393 -13.78 9.84 27.69
CA THR A 393 -13.91 10.61 28.93
C THR A 393 -14.31 9.66 30.05
N GLY A 394 -14.18 10.08 31.30
CA GLY A 394 -14.68 9.26 32.39
C GLY A 394 -14.63 9.95 33.73
N ASP A 395 -15.37 9.38 34.68
CA ASP A 395 -15.43 9.82 36.05
C ASP A 395 -15.47 8.63 37.02
N MET A 396 -15.44 8.91 38.32
CA MET A 396 -15.49 7.89 39.37
C MET A 396 -16.88 7.83 40.00
N THR A 397 -17.92 8.19 39.24
CA THR A 397 -19.28 8.31 39.74
C THR A 397 -19.92 6.94 39.91
N LYS A 398 -20.57 6.71 41.07
CA LYS A 398 -21.38 5.51 41.30
C LYS A 398 -22.67 5.58 40.49
N LEU A 399 -23.15 4.43 39.99
CA LEU A 399 -24.41 4.34 39.21
C LEU A 399 -25.58 5.10 39.86
N LEU A 400 -25.78 4.95 41.18
CA LEU A 400 -26.88 5.61 41.90
C LEU A 400 -26.76 7.14 41.98
N ALA A 401 -25.57 7.71 41.78
CA ALA A 401 -25.38 9.16 41.74
C ALA A 401 -25.74 9.76 40.37
N LEU A 402 -25.65 8.96 39.29
CA LEU A 402 -25.98 9.40 37.93
C LEU A 402 -27.46 9.75 37.75
N ARG A 403 -28.37 9.23 38.60
CA ARG A 403 -29.79 9.61 38.60
C ARG A 403 -30.05 11.10 38.82
N LYS A 404 -29.07 11.82 39.39
CA LYS A 404 -29.17 13.26 39.69
C LYS A 404 -28.49 14.13 38.65
N VAL A 405 -27.79 13.54 37.69
CA VAL A 405 -27.06 14.23 36.64
C VAL A 405 -28.00 14.42 35.44
N ARG A 406 -28.15 15.65 34.97
CA ARG A 406 -28.80 15.90 33.67
C ARG A 406 -27.73 15.77 32.59
N PHE A 407 -27.78 14.70 31.81
CA PHE A 407 -27.01 14.63 30.59
C PHE A 407 -27.65 15.59 29.58
N ASN A 408 -27.01 16.73 29.33
CA ASN A 408 -27.47 17.64 28.29
C ASN A 408 -27.40 16.92 26.94
N GLN A 409 -28.54 16.84 26.25
CA GLN A 409 -28.60 16.37 24.86
C GLN A 409 -27.76 17.33 24.00
N SER A 410 -26.70 16.80 23.39
CA SER A 410 -25.90 17.49 22.37
C SER A 410 -25.70 16.60 21.16
#